data_AF-A0AA39PXZ4-F1
#
_entry.id   AF-A0AA39PXZ4-F1
#
_cell.length_a   1.000
_cell.length_b   1.000
_cell.length_c   1.000
_cell.angle_alpha   90.00
_cell.angle_beta   90.00
_cell.angle_gamma   90.00
#
_symmetry.space_group_name_H-M   'P 1'
#
loop_
_entity.id
_entity.type
_entity.pdbx_description
1 polymer ?
#
loop_
_entity_poly.entity_id
_entity_poly.type
_entity_poly.pdbx_seq_one_letter_code
_entity_poly.pdbx_strand_id
1 'polypeptide(L)'
;MFTEVTDYIIIPGTPIVDLTILPLPNGEYIWFIKNETALRIWSKRSSGRALRHLEKDRRWVEGRIHLWLDEYSGDTQVYGYVPQYTDDRGVTWVNRDRANFPALMKHGIVVPVNRTLYDAIEAKWAELRL
;
A
#
# COMPACT_ATOMS: atom_id res chain seq x y z
N MET A 1 -2.27 -5.99 34.45
CA MET A 1 -3.29 -4.93 34.39
C MET A 1 -2.88 -3.99 33.27
N PHE A 2 -3.72 -3.80 32.25
CA PHE A 2 -3.44 -2.81 31.20
C PHE A 2 -3.87 -1.43 31.69
N THR A 3 -3.12 -0.39 31.32
CA THR A 3 -3.48 1.00 31.61
C THR A 3 -4.58 1.47 30.66
N GLU A 4 -5.23 2.58 30.99
CA GLU A 4 -6.12 3.23 30.05
C GLU A 4 -5.36 3.64 28.78
N VAL A 5 -6.04 3.53 27.64
CA VAL A 5 -5.50 3.94 26.35
C VAL A 5 -5.22 5.43 26.41
N THR A 6 -3.98 5.81 26.14
CA THR A 6 -3.54 7.21 26.06
C THR A 6 -3.16 7.49 24.61
N ASP A 7 -3.90 8.39 23.96
CA ASP A 7 -3.55 8.87 22.63
C ASP A 7 -2.43 9.91 22.75
N TYR A 8 -1.27 9.63 22.16
CA TYR A 8 -0.09 10.49 22.32
C TYR A 8 -0.04 11.65 21.32
N ILE A 9 -0.81 11.60 20.22
CA ILE A 9 -0.85 12.66 19.20
C ILE A 9 -2.25 12.72 18.59
N ILE A 10 -3.05 13.72 19.00
CA ILE A 10 -4.28 14.13 18.33
C ILE A 10 -4.09 15.57 17.90
N ILE A 11 -4.09 15.83 16.60
CA ILE A 11 -4.13 17.20 16.07
C ILE A 11 -5.62 17.49 15.77
N PRO A 12 -6.29 18.37 16.55
CA PRO A 12 -7.72 18.63 16.38
C PRO A 12 -8.04 19.03 14.93
N GLY A 13 -9.12 18.45 14.39
CA GLY A 13 -9.57 18.74 13.02
C GLY A 13 -8.66 18.21 11.90
N THR A 14 -7.64 17.41 12.23
CA THR A 14 -6.72 16.84 11.25
C THR A 14 -6.79 15.31 11.32
N PRO A 15 -7.69 14.65 10.56
CA PRO A 15 -7.80 13.20 10.55
C PRO A 15 -6.61 12.61 9.80
N ILE A 16 -5.47 12.52 10.50
CA ILE A 16 -4.27 11.86 10.03
C ILE A 16 -4.38 10.38 10.40
N VAL A 17 -4.45 9.51 9.39
CA VAL A 17 -4.72 8.08 9.56
C VAL A 17 -3.88 7.24 8.59
N ASP A 18 -4.01 5.91 8.69
CA ASP A 18 -3.47 4.91 7.77
C ASP A 18 -1.95 5.00 7.55
N LEU A 19 -1.20 5.16 8.64
CA LEU A 19 0.27 5.09 8.58
C LEU A 19 0.70 3.71 8.09
N THR A 20 1.47 3.68 7.00
CA THR A 20 2.17 2.48 6.53
C THR A 20 3.64 2.77 6.30
N ILE A 21 4.50 1.78 6.58
CA ILE A 21 5.94 1.87 6.41
C ILE A 21 6.37 0.74 5.47
N LEU A 22 6.91 1.10 4.32
CA LEU A 22 7.43 0.19 3.33
C LEU A 22 8.96 0.12 3.44
N PRO A 23 9.55 -1.02 3.84
CA PRO A 23 10.99 -1.22 3.75
C PRO A 23 11.44 -1.37 2.29
N LEU A 24 12.61 -0.81 1.97
CA LEU A 24 13.26 -0.91 0.66
C LEU A 24 14.48 -1.86 0.70
N PRO A 25 14.90 -2.47 -0.44
CA PRO A 25 15.98 -3.46 -0.45
C PRO A 25 17.35 -2.95 0.00
N ASN A 26 17.60 -1.65 -0.16
CA ASN A 26 18.83 -0.98 0.28
C ASN A 26 18.78 -0.57 1.76
N GLY A 27 17.72 -0.95 2.47
CA GLY A 27 17.58 -0.67 3.88
C GLY A 27 16.98 0.68 4.23
N GLU A 28 16.58 1.44 3.21
CA GLU A 28 15.75 2.61 3.40
C GLU A 28 14.30 2.18 3.68
N TYR A 29 13.47 3.14 4.06
CA TYR A 29 12.04 2.95 4.17
C TYR A 29 11.32 4.16 3.60
N ILE A 30 10.12 3.94 3.09
CA ILE A 30 9.17 5.01 2.76
C ILE A 30 8.03 4.88 3.76
N TRP A 31 7.75 5.94 4.52
CA TRP A 31 6.48 6.00 5.24
C TRP A 31 5.45 6.75 4.41
N PHE A 32 4.18 6.40 4.58
CA PHE A 32 3.03 7.07 3.99
C PHE A 32 2.05 7.36 5.10
N ILE A 33 1.44 8.54 5.04
CA ILE A 33 0.36 8.90 5.96
C ILE A 33 -0.70 9.70 5.23
N LYS A 34 -1.96 9.41 5.53
CA LYS A 34 -3.12 9.96 4.83
C LYS A 34 -3.78 11.05 5.68
N ASN A 35 -4.31 12.07 5.03
CA ASN A 35 -5.25 13.00 5.64
C ASN A 35 -6.58 13.00 4.88
N GLU A 36 -7.63 12.61 5.59
CA GLU A 36 -8.98 12.41 5.03
C GLU A 36 -9.76 13.70 4.78
N THR A 37 -9.33 14.83 5.35
CA THR A 37 -9.95 16.14 5.07
C THR A 37 -9.28 16.84 3.91
N ALA A 38 -7.95 16.85 3.87
CA ALA A 38 -7.20 17.49 2.79
C ALA A 38 -7.15 16.65 1.50
N LEU A 39 -7.58 15.39 1.57
CA LEU A 39 -7.50 14.39 0.50
C LEU A 39 -6.07 14.28 -0.07
N ARG A 40 -5.09 14.24 0.84
CA ARG A 40 -3.66 14.18 0.52
C ARG A 40 -2.99 13.02 1.24
N ILE A 41 -1.97 12.48 0.58
CA ILE A 41 -0.99 11.57 1.16
C ILE A 41 0.33 12.30 1.21
N TRP A 42 1.01 12.20 2.35
CA TRP A 42 2.41 12.55 2.43
C TRP A 42 3.24 11.29 2.51
N SER A 43 4.33 11.29 1.75
CA SER A 43 5.36 10.28 1.88
C SER A 43 6.68 10.93 2.25
N LYS A 44 7.51 10.20 2.99
CA LYS A 44 8.93 10.56 3.10
C LYS A 44 9.78 9.30 3.18
N ARG A 45 10.89 9.36 2.46
CA ARG A 45 11.91 8.32 2.38
C ARG A 45 13.00 8.59 3.40
N SER A 46 13.49 7.54 4.05
CA SER A 46 14.66 7.65 4.91
C SER A 46 15.95 7.70 4.10
N SER A 47 16.96 8.37 4.66
CA SER A 47 18.33 8.35 4.16
C SER A 47 19.21 7.64 5.21
N GLY A 48 19.27 6.29 5.17
CA GLY A 48 20.10 5.50 6.10
C GLY A 48 19.66 4.02 6.29
N ARG A 49 20.66 3.12 6.39
CA ARG A 49 20.67 1.62 6.47
C ARG A 49 19.75 0.97 7.55
N ALA A 50 19.47 -0.34 7.63
CA ALA A 50 19.08 -1.37 6.66
C ALA A 50 18.40 -2.60 7.32
N LEU A 51 17.41 -3.21 6.64
CA LEU A 51 16.96 -4.62 6.80
C LEU A 51 16.51 -5.18 5.42
N ARG A 52 16.74 -6.47 5.17
CA ARG A 52 16.83 -7.09 3.82
C ARG A 52 15.74 -8.16 3.62
N HIS A 53 15.05 -8.17 2.47
CA HIS A 53 14.35 -9.35 1.94
C HIS A 53 14.29 -9.30 0.40
N LEU A 54 14.52 -10.44 -0.26
CA LEU A 54 14.55 -10.62 -1.72
C LEU A 54 13.52 -11.69 -2.09
N GLU A 55 12.78 -11.50 -3.19
CA GLU A 55 12.34 -12.60 -4.04
C GLU A 55 12.06 -12.12 -5.47
N LYS A 56 12.27 -13.03 -6.44
CA LYS A 56 12.34 -12.78 -7.89
C LYS A 56 11.40 -13.75 -8.59
N ASP A 57 10.34 -13.27 -9.24
CA ASP A 57 9.70 -14.00 -10.35
C ASP A 57 8.82 -13.11 -11.28
N ARG A 58 8.55 -13.65 -12.47
CA ARG A 58 8.32 -12.99 -13.76
C ARG A 58 6.94 -12.34 -13.94
N ARG A 59 6.96 -11.00 -13.93
CA ARG A 59 6.04 -9.98 -14.54
C ARG A 59 6.15 -8.63 -13.81
N TRP A 60 7.04 -8.55 -12.81
CA TRP A 60 7.38 -7.34 -12.08
C TRP A 60 8.57 -6.65 -12.74
N VAL A 61 8.50 -5.34 -12.89
CA VAL A 61 9.68 -4.54 -13.22
C VAL A 61 10.54 -4.50 -11.96
N GLU A 62 11.77 -5.00 -12.06
CA GLU A 62 12.69 -5.02 -10.93
C GLU A 62 12.86 -3.59 -10.38
N GLY A 63 12.69 -3.44 -9.06
CA GLY A 63 12.77 -2.14 -8.39
C GLY A 63 11.51 -1.28 -8.45
N ARG A 64 10.45 -1.71 -9.17
CA ARG A 64 9.16 -1.01 -9.15
C ARG A 64 8.45 -1.23 -7.81
N ILE A 65 7.99 -0.13 -7.22
CA ILE A 65 7.15 -0.15 -6.03
C ILE A 65 5.71 0.10 -6.47
N HIS A 66 4.78 -0.67 -5.93
CA HIS A 66 3.35 -0.52 -6.17
C HIS A 66 2.67 0.04 -4.92
N LEU A 67 1.72 0.95 -5.14
CA LEU A 67 0.89 1.54 -4.09
C LEU A 67 -0.58 1.38 -4.50
N TRP A 68 -1.41 0.89 -3.59
CA TRP A 68 -2.86 0.82 -3.78
C TRP A 68 -3.51 1.81 -2.83
N LEU A 69 -3.98 2.93 -3.39
CA LEU A 69 -4.53 4.02 -2.61
C LEU A 69 -6.05 3.88 -2.47
N ASP A 70 -6.55 3.87 -1.24
CA ASP A 70 -7.99 3.90 -0.98
C ASP A 70 -8.60 5.27 -1.34
N GLU A 71 -9.51 5.28 -2.30
CA GLU A 71 -10.24 6.48 -2.74
C GLU A 71 -11.68 6.48 -2.18
N TYR A 72 -11.94 7.44 -1.27
CA TYR A 72 -13.24 7.57 -0.59
C TYR A 72 -14.24 8.47 -1.30
N SER A 73 -13.78 9.37 -2.18
CA SER A 73 -14.65 10.20 -3.02
C SER A 73 -13.76 10.93 -4.03
N GLY A 74 -13.84 10.53 -5.30
CA GLY A 74 -13.07 11.11 -6.39
C GLY A 74 -13.90 11.23 -7.66
N ASP A 75 -13.33 11.88 -8.67
CA ASP A 75 -13.91 12.26 -9.97
C ASP A 75 -14.50 11.08 -10.78
N THR A 76 -14.24 9.84 -10.33
CA THR A 76 -14.53 8.60 -11.05
C THR A 76 -15.78 7.86 -10.57
N GLN A 77 -16.48 8.32 -9.51
CA GLN A 77 -17.69 7.71 -8.91
C GLN A 77 -17.58 6.23 -8.46
N VAL A 78 -16.41 5.60 -8.56
CA VAL A 78 -16.21 4.20 -8.16
C VAL A 78 -15.29 4.14 -6.95
N TYR A 79 -15.86 3.68 -5.83
CA TYR A 79 -15.15 3.45 -4.57
C TYR A 79 -14.15 2.29 -4.69
N GLY A 80 -12.95 2.45 -4.15
CA GLY A 80 -11.98 1.38 -3.99
C GLY A 80 -10.54 1.83 -4.22
N TYR A 81 -9.65 0.87 -4.46
CA TYR A 81 -8.23 1.15 -4.66
C TYR A 81 -7.94 1.79 -6.03
N VAL A 82 -7.12 2.83 -6.02
CA VAL A 82 -6.45 3.41 -7.19
C VAL A 82 -5.04 2.84 -7.25
N PRO A 83 -4.73 1.97 -8.22
CA PRO A 83 -3.40 1.39 -8.34
C PRO A 83 -2.41 2.42 -8.90
N GLN A 84 -1.28 2.57 -8.23
CA GLN A 84 -0.16 3.41 -8.64
C GLN A 84 1.15 2.63 -8.57
N TYR A 85 2.17 3.14 -9.24
CA TYR A 85 3.53 2.65 -9.11
C TYR A 85 4.55 3.78 -9.22
N THR A 86 5.77 3.47 -8.79
CA THR A 86 6.95 4.30 -8.96
C THR A 86 8.12 3.42 -9.38
N ASP A 87 8.92 3.92 -10.33
CA ASP A 87 10.18 3.31 -10.75
C ASP A 87 11.40 4.10 -10.21
N ASP A 88 11.17 5.24 -9.56
CA ASP A 88 12.18 6.17 -9.06
C ASP A 88 12.19 6.28 -7.53
N ARG A 89 11.78 5.19 -6.87
CA ARG A 89 11.78 5.04 -5.40
C ARG A 89 10.90 6.07 -4.67
N GLY A 90 9.75 6.38 -5.25
CA GLY A 90 8.72 7.21 -4.63
C GLY A 90 8.88 8.71 -4.87
N VAL A 91 9.70 9.11 -5.84
CA VAL A 91 9.82 10.53 -6.23
C VAL A 91 8.65 10.92 -7.15
N THR A 92 8.31 10.07 -8.11
CA THR A 92 7.10 10.20 -8.94
C THR A 92 6.21 8.98 -8.87
N TRP A 93 4.90 9.22 -8.86
CA TRP A 93 3.85 8.21 -8.82
C TRP A 93 3.02 8.29 -10.09
N VAL A 94 2.79 7.14 -10.72
CA VAL A 94 2.06 7.02 -11.98
C VAL A 94 0.85 6.12 -11.75
N ASN A 95 -0.33 6.60 -12.14
CA ASN A 95 -1.57 5.82 -12.10
C ASN A 95 -1.50 4.62 -13.07
N ARG A 96 -2.05 3.49 -12.65
CA ARG A 96 -2.28 2.31 -13.51
C ARG A 96 -3.72 2.23 -13.94
N ASP A 97 -3.93 1.46 -15.01
CA ASP A 97 -5.27 1.07 -15.44
C ASP A 97 -6.01 0.37 -14.30
N ARG A 98 -7.27 0.76 -14.11
CA ARG A 98 -8.18 0.26 -13.07
C ARG A 98 -9.26 -0.65 -13.65
N ALA A 99 -9.34 -0.84 -14.96
CA ALA A 99 -10.43 -1.57 -15.62
C ALA A 99 -10.65 -2.99 -15.06
N ASN A 100 -9.57 -3.68 -14.70
CA ASN A 100 -9.60 -5.03 -14.12
C ASN A 100 -9.22 -5.05 -12.63
N PHE A 101 -9.26 -3.90 -11.95
CA PHE A 101 -8.94 -3.84 -10.53
C PHE A 101 -10.21 -4.06 -9.69
N PRO A 102 -10.14 -4.81 -8.57
CA PRO A 102 -11.31 -5.04 -7.73
C PRO A 102 -11.98 -3.73 -7.29
N ALA A 103 -13.27 -3.60 -7.60
CA ALA A 103 -14.09 -2.50 -7.13
C ALA A 103 -14.55 -2.74 -5.68
N LEU A 104 -14.84 -1.66 -4.95
CA LEU A 104 -15.42 -1.68 -3.60
C LEU A 104 -14.55 -2.31 -2.50
N MET A 105 -13.33 -2.80 -2.82
CA MET A 105 -12.34 -3.20 -1.82
C MET A 105 -11.67 -1.95 -1.23
N LYS A 106 -11.56 -1.92 0.10
CA LYS A 106 -11.06 -0.80 0.90
C LYS A 106 -10.22 -1.31 2.05
N HIS A 107 -9.46 -0.40 2.68
CA HIS A 107 -8.74 -0.58 3.95
C HIS A 107 -8.23 -2.03 4.19
N GLY A 108 -6.99 -2.28 3.80
CA GLY A 108 -6.46 -3.64 3.76
C GLY A 108 -4.95 -3.66 3.73
N ILE A 109 -4.40 -4.87 3.70
CA ILE A 109 -2.96 -5.11 3.69
C ILE A 109 -2.60 -6.00 2.50
N VAL A 110 -1.47 -5.67 1.86
CA VAL A 110 -0.85 -6.54 0.88
C VAL A 110 0.01 -7.55 1.62
N VAL A 111 -0.39 -8.82 1.58
CA VAL A 111 0.39 -9.92 2.16
C VAL A 111 1.25 -10.52 1.04
N PRO A 112 2.59 -10.47 1.14
CA PRO A 112 3.44 -11.17 0.18
C PRO A 112 3.24 -12.67 0.35
N VAL A 113 2.95 -13.34 -0.75
CA VAL A 113 2.84 -14.80 -0.81
C VAL A 113 3.88 -15.32 -1.79
N ASN A 114 4.58 -16.39 -1.40
CA ASN A 114 5.45 -17.10 -2.32
C ASN A 114 4.63 -17.98 -3.27
N ARG A 115 5.31 -18.63 -4.23
CA ARG A 115 4.63 -19.46 -5.24
C ARG A 115 3.81 -20.60 -4.62
N THR A 116 4.35 -21.28 -3.62
CA THR A 116 3.66 -22.38 -2.93
C THR A 116 2.36 -21.90 -2.28
N LEU A 117 2.38 -20.76 -1.62
CA LEU A 117 1.19 -20.16 -1.01
C LEU A 117 0.19 -19.72 -2.07
N TYR A 118 0.66 -19.10 -3.16
CA TYR A 118 -0.21 -18.72 -4.28
C TYR A 118 -0.94 -19.92 -4.88
N ASP A 119 -0.20 -20.99 -5.19
CA ASP A 119 -0.78 -22.21 -5.77
C ASP A 119 -1.79 -22.86 -4.81
N ALA A 120 -1.52 -22.84 -3.49
CA ALA A 120 -2.45 -23.34 -2.48
C ALA A 120 -3.71 -22.49 -2.36
N ILE A 121 -3.59 -21.16 -2.49
CA ILE A 121 -4.73 -20.23 -2.54
C ILE A 121 -5.59 -20.57 -3.76
N GLU A 122 -5.00 -20.62 -4.96
CA GLU A 122 -5.75 -20.93 -6.17
C GLU A 122 -6.45 -22.28 -6.10
N ALA A 123 -5.78 -23.33 -5.62
CA ALA A 123 -6.38 -24.65 -5.48
C ALA A 123 -7.60 -24.65 -4.54
N LYS A 124 -7.57 -23.84 -3.47
CA LYS A 124 -8.64 -23.77 -2.48
C LYS A 124 -9.86 -22.97 -2.96
N TRP A 125 -9.65 -21.94 -3.78
CA TRP A 125 -10.72 -21.05 -4.26
C TRP A 125 -10.91 -21.10 -5.78
N ALA A 126 -10.57 -22.23 -6.42
CA ALA A 126 -10.57 -22.40 -7.87
C ALA A 126 -11.91 -22.10 -8.57
N GLU A 127 -13.04 -22.15 -7.84
CA GLU A 127 -14.37 -21.81 -8.35
C GLU A 127 -14.64 -20.30 -8.41
N LEU A 128 -13.79 -19.50 -7.74
CA LEU A 128 -13.76 -18.05 -7.77
C LEU A 128 -12.54 -17.62 -8.59
N ARG A 129 -12.56 -17.83 -9.90
CA ARG A 129 -11.50 -17.26 -10.76
C ARG A 129 -11.52 -15.74 -10.63
N LEU A 130 -10.49 -15.19 -9.97
CA LEU A 130 -10.15 -13.77 -9.92
C LEU A 130 -9.67 -13.27 -11.29
#